data_AF-A0A7J3TU94-F1
#
_entry.id   AF-A0A7J3TU94-F1
#
_cell.length_a   1.000
_cell.length_b   1.000
_cell.length_c   1.000
_cell.angle_alpha   90.00
_cell.angle_beta   90.00
_cell.angle_gamma   90.00
#
_symmetry.space_group_name_H-M   'P 1'
#
loop_
_entity.id
_entity.type
_entity.pdbx_description
1 polymer ?
#
loop_
_entity_poly.entity_id
_entity_poly.type
_entity_poly.pdbx_seq_one_letter_code
_entity_poly.pdbx_strand_id
1 'polypeptide(L)'
;MKIAIHKFGSCSGCVHEVLNLSDTLIKMVNEKNFEIVYSTLLGIDKETENFDISLIEGAVVSNEDIERLKDIRRRSKILIAMGSCAVLGGVPSLRRFASEQELKNVYNVIYVPHLSDASPLSKFVTVDYFLRGCPINRYELLNLLDKLSRNEWFKQDERRFLFLREKPLNLEGVALSLDGEKCIVCGRCVKICQEITSAIDYINRSFETAISTPFKVKLDESTCISCGQCILYCPVGAIVEKSYVTEVWKLLNSGMHLTAYVEPEVLMALSEALKLDVNGRLVTALKKIGFEKVVLWKPQTEFNTSDQLTILPSSEAEAIFVQRFYPDLVNYMAPPPRIKDNSIVWFSPCVARKLSGNLVLTTRELIRLLGTMDLSLLTKTQFDEIKMNVANKHEVEVVGMREIRKTLENIREGKLKAGRIVLYVCPGGCLHGGGQPLQS
;
A
#
# COMPACT_ATOMS: atom_id res chain seq x y z
N MET A 1 28.00 18.47 21.94
CA MET A 1 27.59 17.40 21.00
C MET A 1 28.18 17.70 19.63
N LYS A 2 28.97 16.79 19.09
CA LYS A 2 29.62 16.91 17.77
C LYS A 2 28.65 16.50 16.66
N ILE A 3 28.33 17.44 15.78
CA ILE A 3 27.43 17.25 14.64
C ILE A 3 28.23 17.15 13.35
N ALA A 4 27.97 16.13 12.55
CA ALA A 4 28.42 16.04 11.17
C ALA A 4 27.27 16.17 10.18
N ILE A 5 27.48 16.89 9.09
CA ILE A 5 26.51 17.08 8.00
C ILE A 5 27.11 16.48 6.73
N HIS A 6 26.52 15.39 6.26
CA HIS A 6 26.96 14.65 5.09
C HIS A 6 26.01 14.88 3.91
N LYS A 7 26.62 14.98 2.72
CA LYS A 7 25.91 15.10 1.44
C LYS A 7 26.13 13.85 0.59
N PHE A 8 25.02 13.34 0.07
CA PHE A 8 24.90 12.29 -0.93
C PHE A 8 24.14 12.83 -2.16
N GLY A 9 23.68 11.96 -3.07
CA GLY A 9 22.96 12.34 -4.29
C GLY A 9 21.72 13.21 -4.00
N SER A 10 21.84 14.52 -4.22
CA SER A 10 20.83 15.53 -3.85
C SER A 10 21.06 16.88 -4.52
N CYS A 11 20.08 17.78 -4.40
CA CYS A 11 20.18 19.18 -4.83
C CYS A 11 20.73 20.14 -3.75
N SER A 12 21.16 19.64 -2.59
CA SER A 12 21.63 20.43 -1.43
C SER A 12 20.58 21.31 -0.75
N GLY A 13 19.31 21.22 -1.14
CA GLY A 13 18.26 22.05 -0.58
C GLY A 13 18.08 21.86 0.94
N CYS A 14 18.29 20.63 1.45
CA CYS A 14 18.08 20.39 2.89
C CYS A 14 19.20 20.99 3.73
N VAL A 15 20.47 20.86 3.30
CA VAL A 15 21.61 21.52 3.95
C VAL A 15 21.45 23.04 3.88
N HIS A 16 20.97 23.62 2.78
CA HIS A 16 20.69 25.06 2.72
C HIS A 16 19.65 25.49 3.78
N GLU A 17 18.61 24.71 4.05
CA GLU A 17 17.68 25.00 5.14
C GLU A 17 18.33 24.94 6.52
N VAL A 18 19.29 24.02 6.75
CA VAL A 18 20.09 24.01 7.97
C VAL A 18 20.87 25.32 8.11
N LEU A 19 21.42 25.85 7.01
CA LEU A 19 22.18 27.11 7.04
C LEU A 19 21.29 28.35 7.22
N ASN A 20 20.10 28.35 6.63
CA ASN A 20 19.12 29.44 6.76
C ASN A 20 18.66 29.65 8.21
N LEU A 21 18.87 28.67 9.10
CA LEU A 21 18.64 28.81 10.54
C LEU A 21 19.56 29.82 11.23
N SER A 22 20.64 30.26 10.56
CA SER A 22 21.60 31.32 10.96
C SER A 22 21.58 31.67 12.45
N ASP A 23 20.84 32.71 12.86
CA ASP A 23 20.83 33.22 14.23
C ASP A 23 20.31 32.22 15.27
N THR A 24 19.35 31.39 14.88
CA THR A 24 18.76 30.38 15.78
C THR A 24 19.68 29.19 15.97
N LEU A 25 20.35 28.75 14.89
CA LEU A 25 21.34 27.69 14.97
C LEU A 25 22.55 28.15 15.79
N ILE A 26 23.02 29.38 15.60
CA ILE A 26 24.11 29.97 16.38
C ILE A 26 23.74 30.06 17.86
N LYS A 27 22.53 30.53 18.20
CA LYS A 27 22.03 30.53 19.58
C LYS A 27 21.99 29.12 20.16
N MET A 28 21.45 28.13 19.46
CA MET A 28 21.45 26.74 19.93
C MET A 28 22.85 26.16 20.07
N VAL A 29 23.77 26.46 19.15
CA VAL A 29 25.19 26.07 19.22
C VAL A 29 25.82 26.62 20.49
N ASN A 30 25.60 27.90 20.79
CA ASN A 30 26.17 28.58 21.96
C ASN A 30 25.50 28.16 23.28
N GLU A 31 24.19 28.03 23.33
CA GLU A 31 23.42 27.73 24.55
C GLU A 31 23.40 26.23 24.89
N LYS A 32 23.49 25.36 23.87
CA LYS A 32 23.32 23.91 24.03
C LYS A 32 24.56 23.08 23.69
N ASN A 33 25.70 23.74 23.53
CA ASN A 33 27.01 23.12 23.31
C ASN A 33 27.02 22.19 22.08
N PHE A 34 26.36 22.58 20.99
CA PHE A 34 26.46 21.88 19.70
C PHE A 34 27.67 22.39 18.92
N GLU A 35 28.44 21.51 18.31
CA GLU A 35 29.58 21.89 17.48
C GLU A 35 29.48 21.17 16.14
N ILE A 36 29.40 21.93 15.04
CA ILE A 36 29.50 21.33 13.70
C ILE A 36 30.98 21.03 13.45
N VAL A 37 31.32 19.75 13.37
CA VAL A 37 32.70 19.27 13.19
C VAL A 37 32.98 18.83 11.75
N TYR A 38 31.95 18.57 10.96
CA TYR A 38 32.09 18.19 9.56
C TYR A 38 30.93 18.73 8.73
N SER A 39 31.23 19.44 7.65
CA SER A 39 30.27 19.85 6.62
C SER A 39 31.02 20.31 5.38
N THR A 40 30.88 19.55 4.29
CA THR A 40 31.48 19.89 2.99
C THR A 40 31.00 21.24 2.46
N LEU A 41 29.73 21.59 2.68
CA LEU A 41 29.16 22.86 2.20
C LEU A 41 29.69 24.08 2.99
N LEU A 42 29.98 23.90 4.28
CA LEU A 42 30.54 24.95 5.14
C LEU A 42 32.07 25.01 5.08
N GLY A 43 32.73 24.09 4.37
CA GLY A 43 34.18 23.97 4.38
C GLY A 43 34.75 23.57 5.75
N ILE A 44 33.95 22.90 6.59
CA ILE A 44 34.37 22.43 7.92
C ILE A 44 34.78 20.97 7.82
N ASP A 45 36.03 20.69 8.18
CA ASP A 45 36.58 19.33 8.24
C ASP A 45 37.52 19.20 9.44
N LYS A 46 36.94 19.05 10.63
CA LYS A 46 37.71 18.82 11.86
C LYS A 46 37.95 17.32 12.02
N GLU A 47 39.22 16.92 12.14
CA GLU A 47 39.58 15.52 12.43
C GLU A 47 38.86 15.03 13.70
N THR A 48 37.88 14.14 13.49
CA THR A 48 37.04 13.62 14.56
C THR A 48 36.75 12.14 14.30
N GLU A 49 37.08 11.28 15.27
CA GLU A 49 36.84 9.84 15.16
C GLU A 49 35.35 9.47 15.23
N ASN A 50 34.55 10.17 16.04
CA ASN A 50 33.15 9.84 16.29
C ASN A 50 32.24 11.08 16.33
N PHE A 51 30.99 10.92 15.90
CA PHE A 51 29.95 11.93 15.85
C PHE A 51 28.84 11.60 16.85
N ASP A 52 28.36 12.60 17.59
CA ASP A 52 27.16 12.42 18.42
C ASP A 52 25.91 12.38 17.53
N ILE A 53 25.87 13.24 16.50
CA ILE A 53 24.78 13.29 15.51
C ILE A 53 25.37 13.41 14.11
N SER A 54 24.91 12.56 13.19
CA SER A 54 25.18 12.70 11.76
C SER A 54 23.89 12.98 11.00
N LEU A 55 23.78 14.19 10.45
CA LEU A 55 22.71 14.58 9.52
C LEU A 55 23.12 14.19 8.10
N ILE A 56 22.30 13.41 7.41
CA ILE A 56 22.63 12.95 6.04
C ILE A 56 21.53 13.39 5.06
N GLU A 57 21.87 14.28 4.13
CA GLU A 57 21.02 14.60 2.97
C GLU A 57 21.41 13.74 1.77
N GLY A 58 20.40 13.28 1.02
CA GLY A 58 20.59 12.69 -0.31
C GLY A 58 20.44 11.18 -0.35
N ALA A 59 20.23 10.66 -1.56
CA ALA A 59 20.09 9.24 -1.82
C ALA A 59 21.45 8.58 -2.05
N VAL A 60 21.55 7.29 -1.73
CA VAL A 60 22.71 6.46 -2.10
C VAL A 60 22.62 6.17 -3.60
N VAL A 61 23.61 6.62 -4.36
CA VAL A 61 23.64 6.48 -5.83
C VAL A 61 24.82 5.67 -6.34
N SER A 62 25.81 5.37 -5.49
CA SER A 62 27.04 4.65 -5.84
C SER A 62 27.43 3.57 -4.80
N ASN A 63 28.35 2.65 -5.15
CA ASN A 63 28.83 1.60 -4.24
C ASN A 63 29.75 2.26 -3.19
N GLU A 64 30.47 3.29 -3.63
CA GLU A 64 31.23 4.17 -2.76
C GLU A 64 30.34 4.87 -1.73
N ASP A 65 29.13 5.32 -2.12
CA ASP A 65 28.15 5.85 -1.18
C ASP A 65 27.72 4.80 -0.15
N ILE A 66 27.53 3.54 -0.54
CA ILE A 66 27.17 2.46 0.39
C ILE A 66 28.27 2.31 1.46
N GLU A 67 29.53 2.20 1.03
CA GLU A 67 30.66 2.03 1.95
C GLU A 67 30.86 3.27 2.83
N ARG A 68 30.75 4.47 2.26
CA ARG A 68 30.79 5.73 3.01
C ARG A 68 29.66 5.83 4.03
N LEU A 69 28.44 5.42 3.68
CA LEU A 69 27.28 5.44 4.58
C LEU A 69 27.44 4.46 5.75
N LYS A 70 27.98 3.26 5.49
CA LYS A 70 28.29 2.28 6.54
C LYS A 70 29.35 2.82 7.51
N ASP A 71 30.40 3.45 6.99
CA ASP A 71 31.43 4.08 7.83
C ASP A 71 30.85 5.21 8.70
N ILE A 72 30.07 6.12 8.09
CA ILE A 72 29.38 7.19 8.84
C ILE A 72 28.52 6.59 9.93
N ARG A 73 27.73 5.54 9.63
CA ARG A 73 26.88 4.92 10.64
C ARG A 73 27.68 4.37 11.81
N ARG A 74 28.81 3.68 11.55
CA ARG A 74 29.70 3.15 12.59
C ARG A 74 30.24 4.24 13.51
N ARG A 75 30.53 5.42 12.97
CA ARG A 75 31.06 6.57 13.73
C ARG A 75 29.98 7.42 14.39
N SER A 76 28.69 7.16 14.14
CA SER A 76 27.59 8.03 14.59
C SER A 76 26.79 7.38 15.70
N LYS A 77 26.66 8.04 16.85
CA LYS A 77 25.71 7.61 17.91
C LYS A 77 24.27 7.72 17.42
N ILE A 78 23.95 8.83 16.74
CA ILE A 78 22.63 9.10 16.15
C ILE A 78 22.80 9.47 14.67
N LEU A 79 22.07 8.81 13.79
CA LEU A 79 22.03 9.07 12.35
C LEU A 79 20.62 9.51 11.95
N ILE A 80 20.55 10.70 11.34
CA ILE A 80 19.31 11.35 10.94
C ILE A 80 19.27 11.46 9.42
N ALA A 81 18.28 10.81 8.79
CA ALA A 81 18.03 10.96 7.37
C ALA A 81 17.28 12.27 7.11
N MET A 82 17.89 13.15 6.31
CA MET A 82 17.40 14.50 6.06
C MET A 82 16.86 14.62 4.63
N GLY A 83 15.54 14.77 4.55
CA GLY A 83 14.81 15.09 3.34
C GLY A 83 14.46 13.92 2.42
N SER A 84 13.60 14.18 1.44
CA SER A 84 12.95 13.16 0.61
C SER A 84 13.94 12.25 -0.12
N CYS A 85 15.11 12.76 -0.51
CA CYS A 85 16.15 11.94 -1.14
C CYS A 85 16.74 10.92 -0.16
N ALA A 86 17.08 11.32 1.07
CA ALA A 86 17.60 10.41 2.08
C ALA A 86 16.55 9.40 2.58
N VAL A 87 15.30 9.86 2.71
CA VAL A 87 14.19 9.07 3.26
C VAL A 87 13.59 8.10 2.24
N LEU A 88 13.44 8.52 0.97
CA LEU A 88 12.68 7.79 -0.06
C LEU A 88 13.47 7.53 -1.35
N GLY A 89 14.71 8.03 -1.48
CA GLY A 89 15.48 8.04 -2.72
C GLY A 89 15.22 9.29 -3.59
N GLY A 90 14.02 9.87 -3.51
CA GLY A 90 13.69 11.20 -4.05
C GLY A 90 13.89 11.35 -5.57
N VAL A 91 14.27 12.56 -6.03
CA VAL A 91 14.53 12.85 -7.45
C VAL A 91 15.58 11.93 -8.07
N PRO A 92 16.71 11.61 -7.40
CA PRO A 92 17.69 10.65 -7.93
C PRO A 92 17.09 9.30 -8.33
N SER A 93 16.04 8.85 -7.65
CA SER A 93 15.37 7.57 -7.96
C SER A 93 14.65 7.57 -9.30
N LEU A 94 14.37 8.72 -9.91
CA LEU A 94 13.76 8.81 -11.24
C LEU A 94 14.66 8.23 -12.33
N ARG A 95 15.97 8.04 -12.08
CA ARG A 95 16.88 7.34 -13.00
C ARG A 95 16.37 5.94 -13.37
N ARG A 96 15.55 5.28 -12.52
CA ARG A 96 14.93 3.99 -12.83
C ARG A 96 14.03 3.99 -14.08
N PHE A 97 13.58 5.18 -14.50
CA PHE A 97 12.75 5.37 -15.69
C PHE A 97 13.56 5.81 -16.92
N ALA A 98 14.89 5.99 -16.80
CA ALA A 98 15.76 6.40 -17.89
C ALA A 98 16.65 5.23 -18.35
N SER A 99 16.66 4.97 -19.65
CA SER A 99 17.54 3.99 -20.28
C SER A 99 18.97 4.52 -20.38
N GLU A 100 19.94 3.60 -20.50
CA GLU A 100 21.34 3.99 -20.76
C GLU A 100 21.48 4.81 -22.05
N GLN A 101 20.66 4.52 -23.06
CA GLN A 101 20.67 5.26 -24.32
C GLN A 101 20.20 6.71 -24.15
N GLU A 102 19.14 6.94 -23.38
CA GLU A 102 18.67 8.30 -23.05
C GLU A 102 19.72 9.08 -22.25
N LEU A 103 20.39 8.44 -21.29
CA LEU A 103 21.48 9.06 -20.54
C LEU A 103 22.68 9.40 -21.43
N LYS A 104 23.06 8.52 -22.36
CA LYS A 104 24.12 8.76 -23.36
C LYS A 104 23.77 9.94 -24.28
N ASN A 105 22.52 10.03 -24.72
CA ASN A 105 22.05 11.12 -25.57
C ASN A 105 22.12 12.49 -24.88
N VAL A 106 21.92 12.54 -23.55
CA VAL A 106 21.94 13.79 -22.78
C VAL A 106 23.36 14.21 -22.37
N TYR A 107 24.16 13.27 -21.86
CA TYR A 107 25.43 13.61 -21.21
C TYR A 107 26.68 13.34 -22.07
N ASN A 108 26.55 12.68 -23.23
CA ASN A 108 27.65 12.39 -24.15
C ASN A 108 28.86 11.69 -23.49
N VAL A 109 28.60 10.84 -22.47
CA VAL A 109 29.66 10.16 -21.68
C VAL A 109 29.71 8.67 -21.97
N ILE A 110 30.94 8.13 -22.01
CA ILE A 110 31.29 6.73 -22.34
C ILE A 110 31.05 5.78 -21.15
N TYR A 111 30.92 6.30 -19.92
CA TYR A 111 30.80 5.47 -18.71
C TYR A 111 29.69 5.99 -17.78
N VAL A 112 28.65 5.19 -17.61
CA VAL A 112 27.64 5.39 -16.57
C VAL A 112 27.96 4.39 -15.45
N PRO A 113 28.37 4.82 -14.25
CA PRO A 113 28.68 3.89 -13.16
C PRO A 113 27.48 2.98 -12.88
N HIS A 114 27.76 1.67 -12.85
CA HIS A 114 26.79 0.63 -12.53
C HIS A 114 26.42 0.72 -11.05
N LEU A 115 25.21 1.24 -10.78
CA LEU A 115 24.36 0.75 -9.71
C LEU A 115 22.89 0.82 -10.06
N SER A 116 22.22 -0.20 -9.55
CA SER A 116 20.78 -0.31 -9.39
C SER A 116 20.26 0.88 -8.57
N ASP A 117 19.34 1.62 -9.17
CA ASP A 117 18.43 2.62 -8.59
C ASP A 117 18.88 3.35 -7.32
N ALA A 118 19.00 4.68 -7.43
CA ALA A 118 19.18 5.54 -6.26
C ALA A 118 18.19 5.17 -5.15
N SER A 119 18.72 4.92 -3.96
CA SER A 119 18.01 4.25 -2.89
C SER A 119 18.03 5.06 -1.58
N PRO A 120 17.02 4.92 -0.71
CA PRO A 120 17.00 5.55 0.60
C PRO A 120 18.08 4.99 1.52
N LEU A 121 18.53 5.78 2.51
CA LEU A 121 19.59 5.38 3.45
C LEU A 121 19.23 4.11 4.24
N SER A 122 17.96 4.01 4.65
CA SER A 122 17.43 2.91 5.46
C SER A 122 17.46 1.54 4.78
N LYS A 123 17.77 1.49 3.48
CA LYS A 123 18.00 0.23 2.76
C LYS A 123 19.34 -0.41 3.17
N PHE A 124 20.33 0.39 3.57
CA PHE A 124 21.71 -0.06 3.79
C PHE A 124 22.16 0.01 5.24
N VAL A 125 21.61 0.94 6.03
CA VAL A 125 21.96 1.11 7.44
C VAL A 125 20.73 1.44 8.27
N THR A 126 20.79 1.18 9.57
CA THR A 126 19.77 1.66 10.52
C THR A 126 19.82 3.18 10.61
N VAL A 127 18.65 3.82 10.49
CA VAL A 127 18.46 5.26 10.64
C VAL A 127 17.67 5.50 11.93
N ASP A 128 18.17 6.37 12.81
CA ASP A 128 17.55 6.62 14.11
C ASP A 128 16.35 7.58 13.99
N TYR A 129 16.51 8.65 13.22
CA TYR A 129 15.43 9.63 12.99
C TYR A 129 15.31 10.02 11.51
N PHE A 130 14.09 10.34 11.07
CA PHE A 130 13.83 10.82 9.72
C PHE A 130 13.24 12.23 9.78
N LEU A 131 13.97 13.23 9.26
CA LEU A 131 13.46 14.57 9.01
C LEU A 131 12.90 14.60 7.60
N ARG A 132 11.57 14.59 7.48
CA ARG A 132 10.91 14.52 6.18
C ARG A 132 10.86 15.89 5.53
N GLY A 133 10.91 15.89 4.19
CA GLY A 133 10.60 17.04 3.36
C GLY A 133 11.62 17.32 2.26
N CYS A 134 11.37 18.29 1.39
CA CYS A 134 12.30 18.65 0.32
C CYS A 134 12.14 20.14 -0.06
N PRO A 135 12.84 21.06 0.65
CA PRO A 135 13.74 20.80 1.78
C PRO A 135 12.99 20.51 3.08
N ILE A 136 13.72 20.10 4.12
CA ILE A 136 13.16 19.74 5.44
C ILE A 136 12.53 20.94 6.18
N ASN A 137 11.72 20.66 7.20
CA ASN A 137 11.21 21.69 8.11
C ASN A 137 12.25 22.14 9.12
N ARG A 138 12.54 23.44 9.10
CA ARG A 138 13.47 24.07 10.04
C ARG A 138 13.03 23.98 11.51
N TYR A 139 11.75 24.14 11.83
CA TYR A 139 11.23 24.03 13.19
C TYR A 139 11.26 22.58 13.71
N GLU A 140 11.00 21.60 12.82
CA GLU A 140 11.11 20.18 13.17
C GLU A 140 12.55 19.80 13.49
N LEU A 141 13.51 20.26 12.67
CA LEU A 141 14.93 20.10 12.93
C LEU A 141 15.34 20.73 14.27
N LEU A 142 14.97 21.99 14.52
CA LEU A 142 15.29 22.68 15.77
C LEU A 142 14.72 21.93 16.98
N ASN A 143 13.46 21.53 16.93
CA ASN A 143 12.82 20.79 18.03
C ASN A 143 13.44 19.40 18.24
N LEU A 144 13.82 18.71 17.16
CA LEU A 144 14.53 17.43 17.24
C LEU A 144 15.88 17.63 17.94
N LEU A 145 16.69 18.59 17.49
CA LEU A 145 17.97 18.90 18.11
C LEU A 145 17.79 19.35 19.58
N ASP A 146 16.76 20.13 19.90
CA ASP A 146 16.43 20.55 21.26
C ASP A 146 16.18 19.35 22.18
N LYS A 147 15.37 18.39 21.73
CA LYS A 147 15.09 17.17 22.50
C LYS A 147 16.31 16.28 22.66
N LEU A 148 17.08 16.09 21.58
CA LEU A 148 18.32 15.31 21.63
C LEU A 148 19.34 15.94 22.59
N SER A 149 19.41 17.28 22.67
CA SER A 149 20.27 17.97 23.65
C SER A 149 19.91 17.68 25.11
N ARG A 150 18.65 17.33 25.39
CA ARG A 150 18.13 17.00 26.72
C ARG A 150 18.19 15.49 27.03
N ASN A 151 18.79 14.69 26.14
CA ASN A 151 18.71 13.23 26.17
C ASN A 151 17.26 12.70 26.20
N GLU A 152 16.32 13.42 25.59
CA GLU A 152 14.95 12.95 25.43
C GLU A 152 14.86 12.04 24.21
N TRP A 153 15.02 10.74 24.44
CA TRP A 153 14.85 9.71 23.42
C TRP A 153 13.36 9.42 23.22
N PHE A 154 12.95 9.27 21.96
CA PHE A 154 11.60 8.86 21.62
C PHE A 154 11.63 7.85 20.48
N LYS A 155 10.67 6.93 20.46
CA LYS A 155 10.52 6.01 19.33
C LYS A 155 10.08 6.82 18.11
N GLN A 156 10.69 6.59 16.96
CA GLN A 156 10.35 7.27 15.70
C GLN A 156 8.86 7.13 15.32
N ASP A 157 8.18 6.09 15.80
CA ASP A 157 6.73 5.87 15.62
C ASP A 157 5.85 6.62 16.64
N GLU A 158 6.42 7.16 17.73
CA GLU A 158 5.77 8.12 18.63
C GLU A 158 5.71 9.48 17.95
N ARG A 159 4.71 9.64 17.09
CA ARG A 159 4.41 10.90 16.41
C ARG A 159 4.12 12.00 17.42
N ARG A 160 5.02 12.99 17.52
CA ARG A 160 4.80 14.22 18.32
C ARG A 160 4.83 15.51 17.49
N PHE A 161 4.87 15.41 16.16
CA PHE A 161 4.80 16.56 15.26
C PHE A 161 3.42 16.66 14.61
N LEU A 162 2.80 17.84 14.71
CA LEU A 162 1.60 18.18 13.95
C LEU A 162 2.00 18.30 12.47
N PHE A 163 1.70 17.25 11.70
CA PHE A 163 1.78 17.29 10.25
C PHE A 163 0.61 18.14 9.75
N LEU A 164 0.76 19.46 9.77
CA LEU A 164 -0.20 20.38 9.17
C LEU A 164 0.02 20.34 7.65
N ARG A 165 -0.75 19.51 6.94
CA ARG A 165 -0.92 19.72 5.49
C ARG A 165 -1.87 20.88 5.31
N GLU A 166 -1.42 21.90 4.60
CA GLU A 166 -2.30 22.99 4.19
C GLU A 166 -3.34 22.50 3.16
N LYS A 167 -2.99 21.48 2.36
CA LYS A 167 -3.85 20.95 1.29
C LYS A 167 -3.91 19.42 1.30
N PRO A 168 -4.93 18.81 1.94
CA PRO A 168 -5.18 17.39 1.80
C PRO A 168 -5.55 17.06 0.34
N LEU A 169 -5.07 15.93 -0.17
CA LEU A 169 -5.42 15.43 -1.50
C LEU A 169 -6.28 14.19 -1.36
N ASN A 170 -7.49 14.25 -1.91
CA ASN A 170 -8.40 13.12 -2.00
C ASN A 170 -8.25 12.43 -3.35
N LEU A 171 -8.38 11.10 -3.35
CA LEU A 171 -8.52 10.32 -4.57
C LEU A 171 -9.83 9.58 -4.57
N GLU A 172 -10.53 9.62 -5.70
CA GLU A 172 -11.78 8.91 -5.89
C GLU A 172 -11.59 7.76 -6.88
N GLY A 173 -12.32 6.69 -6.64
CA GLY A 173 -12.53 5.58 -7.57
C GLY A 173 -13.93 4.99 -7.41
N VAL A 174 -14.28 3.99 -8.22
CA VAL A 174 -15.60 3.34 -8.14
C VAL A 174 -15.71 2.47 -6.88
N ALA A 175 -14.67 1.72 -6.55
CA ALA A 175 -14.68 0.80 -5.39
C ALA A 175 -13.86 1.30 -4.20
N LEU A 176 -12.93 2.24 -4.41
CA LEU A 176 -11.97 2.73 -3.42
C LEU A 176 -11.99 4.25 -3.36
N SER A 177 -11.68 4.79 -2.19
CA SER A 177 -11.44 6.23 -2.00
C SER A 177 -10.29 6.45 -1.04
N LEU A 178 -9.53 7.52 -1.23
CA LEU A 178 -8.49 7.99 -0.34
C LEU A 178 -8.86 9.37 0.19
N ASP A 179 -8.97 9.47 1.51
CA ASP A 179 -9.15 10.68 2.29
C ASP A 179 -7.78 11.23 2.72
N GLY A 180 -7.40 12.35 2.12
CA GLY A 180 -6.14 13.03 2.31
C GLY A 180 -5.97 13.64 3.69
N GLU A 181 -7.07 13.97 4.38
CA GLU A 181 -7.07 14.54 5.74
C GLU A 181 -6.67 13.50 6.77
N LYS A 182 -7.18 12.27 6.61
CA LYS A 182 -6.78 11.14 7.46
C LYS A 182 -5.40 10.61 7.12
N CYS A 183 -4.96 10.79 5.89
CA CYS A 183 -3.69 10.26 5.44
C CYS A 183 -2.54 10.83 6.29
N ILE A 184 -1.54 10.01 6.54
CA ILE A 184 -0.37 10.38 7.34
C ILE A 184 0.96 10.16 6.62
N VAL A 185 0.90 9.92 5.30
CA VAL A 185 2.06 9.76 4.41
C VAL A 185 3.05 8.69 4.91
N CYS A 186 2.56 7.63 5.56
CA CYS A 186 3.43 6.56 6.08
C CYS A 186 4.00 5.66 4.99
N GLY A 187 3.38 5.63 3.80
CA GLY A 187 3.85 4.85 2.66
C GLY A 187 3.52 3.36 2.67
N ARG A 188 2.86 2.84 3.71
CA ARG A 188 2.53 1.40 3.76
C ARG A 188 1.66 0.96 2.59
N CYS A 189 0.67 1.78 2.22
CA CYS A 189 -0.17 1.56 1.05
C CYS A 189 0.62 1.60 -0.27
N VAL A 190 1.62 2.49 -0.41
CA VAL A 190 2.51 2.55 -1.57
C VAL A 190 3.35 1.27 -1.66
N LYS A 191 3.97 0.86 -0.55
CA LYS A 191 4.82 -0.33 -0.50
C LYS A 191 4.08 -1.59 -0.95
N ILE A 192 2.88 -1.85 -0.42
CA ILE A 192 2.10 -3.02 -0.85
C ILE A 192 1.58 -2.89 -2.29
N CYS A 193 1.24 -1.67 -2.74
CA CYS A 193 0.78 -1.45 -4.10
C CYS A 193 1.89 -1.72 -5.14
N GLN A 194 3.15 -1.39 -4.81
CA GLN A 194 4.30 -1.64 -5.68
C GLN A 194 4.55 -3.13 -5.97
N GLU A 195 4.20 -4.01 -5.03
CA GLU A 195 4.26 -5.47 -5.24
C GLU A 195 3.20 -5.98 -6.23
N ILE A 196 2.21 -5.14 -6.58
CA ILE A 196 1.05 -5.53 -7.40
C ILE A 196 1.02 -4.76 -8.74
N THR A 197 0.76 -3.45 -8.70
CA THR A 197 0.54 -2.61 -9.91
C THR A 197 1.18 -1.23 -9.85
N SER A 198 1.67 -0.80 -8.69
CA SER A 198 2.25 0.54 -8.48
C SER A 198 1.29 1.70 -8.84
N ALA A 199 0.01 1.56 -8.53
CA ALA A 199 -1.03 2.53 -8.88
C ALA A 199 -0.98 3.85 -8.08
N ILE A 200 -0.39 3.81 -6.88
CA ILE A 200 -0.22 4.99 -6.01
C ILE A 200 1.25 5.11 -5.58
N ASP A 201 1.72 6.35 -5.48
CA ASP A 201 3.06 6.68 -5.00
C ASP A 201 3.04 8.03 -4.25
N TYR A 202 4.19 8.44 -3.73
CA TYR A 202 4.41 9.76 -3.20
C TYR A 202 4.44 10.79 -4.33
N ILE A 203 3.69 11.87 -4.15
CA ILE A 203 3.72 13.03 -5.03
C ILE A 203 4.06 14.29 -4.24
N ASN A 204 4.30 15.38 -4.96
CA ASN A 204 4.76 16.66 -4.41
C ASN A 204 6.04 16.47 -3.58
N ARG A 205 6.38 17.48 -2.76
CA ARG A 205 7.61 17.56 -1.99
C ARG A 205 7.35 18.30 -0.68
N SER A 206 8.19 18.07 0.32
CA SER A 206 8.09 18.76 1.61
C SER A 206 6.72 18.58 2.29
N PHE A 207 6.18 19.62 2.91
CA PHE A 207 4.87 19.66 3.56
C PHE A 207 3.71 19.25 2.66
N GLU A 208 3.89 19.43 1.35
CA GLU A 208 2.89 19.09 0.35
C GLU A 208 2.90 17.61 -0.03
N THR A 209 3.84 16.81 0.53
CA THR A 209 3.95 15.38 0.20
C THR A 209 2.61 14.68 0.46
N ALA A 210 2.09 14.04 -0.57
CA ALA A 210 0.83 13.32 -0.52
C ALA A 210 0.96 11.95 -1.18
N ILE A 211 0.05 11.04 -0.85
CA ILE A 211 -0.09 9.79 -1.59
C ILE A 211 -1.13 10.02 -2.68
N SER A 212 -0.77 9.73 -3.93
CA SER A 212 -1.64 9.93 -5.09
C SER A 212 -1.32 8.92 -6.18
N THR A 213 -2.21 8.83 -7.17
CA THR A 213 -1.90 8.28 -8.49
C THR A 213 -0.90 9.17 -9.25
N PRO A 214 -0.13 8.61 -10.19
CA PRO A 214 0.62 9.42 -11.16
C PRO A 214 -0.31 10.42 -11.86
N PHE A 215 0.15 11.66 -12.03
CA PHE A 215 -0.63 12.75 -12.65
C PHE A 215 -1.96 13.11 -11.95
N LYS A 216 -2.23 12.61 -10.73
CA LYS A 216 -3.44 12.89 -9.95
C LYS A 216 -4.76 12.50 -10.64
N VAL A 217 -4.72 11.50 -11.52
CA VAL A 217 -5.92 10.93 -12.16
C VAL A 217 -6.74 10.10 -11.15
N LYS A 218 -7.98 9.76 -11.48
CA LYS A 218 -8.79 8.89 -10.61
C LYS A 218 -8.15 7.51 -10.47
N LEU A 219 -8.49 6.79 -9.40
CA LEU A 219 -7.97 5.43 -9.20
C LEU A 219 -8.31 4.54 -10.40
N ASP A 220 -9.54 4.61 -10.91
CA ASP A 220 -9.98 3.76 -12.03
C ASP A 220 -9.32 4.13 -13.37
N GLU A 221 -8.79 5.35 -13.49
CA GLU A 221 -8.05 5.83 -14.67
C GLU A 221 -6.56 5.46 -14.59
N SER A 222 -6.04 5.19 -13.38
CA SER A 222 -4.66 4.76 -13.13
C SER A 222 -4.45 3.25 -13.37
N THR A 223 -3.27 2.71 -13.05
CA THR A 223 -3.00 1.25 -13.09
C THR A 223 -3.69 0.46 -11.96
N CYS A 224 -4.52 1.10 -11.14
CA CYS A 224 -5.26 0.46 -10.06
C CYS A 224 -6.20 -0.64 -10.60
N ILE A 225 -6.19 -1.78 -9.94
CA ILE A 225 -7.08 -2.92 -10.20
C ILE A 225 -8.12 -3.13 -9.09
N SER A 226 -8.26 -2.15 -8.18
CA SER A 226 -9.20 -2.18 -7.06
C SER A 226 -9.09 -3.41 -6.12
N CYS A 227 -7.91 -4.03 -6.03
CA CYS A 227 -7.67 -5.21 -5.16
C CYS A 227 -7.83 -4.89 -3.66
N GLY A 228 -7.73 -3.62 -3.26
CA GLY A 228 -7.96 -3.17 -1.89
C GLY A 228 -6.85 -3.48 -0.89
N GLN A 229 -5.71 -4.03 -1.31
CA GLN A 229 -4.59 -4.33 -0.41
C GLN A 229 -4.10 -3.11 0.38
N CYS A 230 -4.11 -1.93 -0.24
CA CYS A 230 -3.77 -0.67 0.41
C CYS A 230 -4.64 -0.34 1.65
N ILE A 231 -5.89 -0.85 1.73
CA ILE A 231 -6.78 -0.66 2.88
C ILE A 231 -6.23 -1.41 4.10
N LEU A 232 -5.87 -2.68 3.93
CA LEU A 232 -5.39 -3.54 5.02
C LEU A 232 -4.12 -2.98 5.69
N TYR A 233 -3.28 -2.30 4.92
CA TYR A 233 -2.03 -1.72 5.41
C TYR A 233 -2.18 -0.27 5.88
N CYS A 234 -3.37 0.33 5.79
CA CYS A 234 -3.58 1.70 6.21
C CYS A 234 -3.86 1.80 7.72
N PRO A 235 -2.97 2.40 8.53
CA PRO A 235 -3.14 2.46 9.98
C PRO A 235 -4.24 3.41 10.47
N VAL A 236 -4.73 4.29 9.59
CA VAL A 236 -5.59 5.43 9.95
C VAL A 236 -6.89 5.43 9.15
N GLY A 237 -7.15 4.39 8.37
CA GLY A 237 -8.33 4.32 7.52
C GLY A 237 -8.43 5.46 6.51
N ALA A 238 -7.28 5.94 6.02
CA ALA A 238 -7.24 6.98 5.00
C ALA A 238 -7.61 6.46 3.61
N ILE A 239 -7.39 5.17 3.31
CA ILE A 239 -7.89 4.54 2.09
C ILE A 239 -8.87 3.45 2.49
N VAL A 240 -10.07 3.50 1.92
CA VAL A 240 -11.20 2.65 2.31
C VAL A 240 -12.01 2.23 1.08
N GLU A 241 -12.74 1.14 1.22
CA GLU A 241 -13.74 0.73 0.23
C GLU A 241 -14.97 1.66 0.28
N LYS A 242 -15.58 1.91 -0.89
CA LYS A 242 -16.89 2.58 -0.95
C LYS A 242 -17.95 1.66 -0.37
N SER A 243 -18.67 2.15 0.63
CA SER A 243 -19.56 1.31 1.42
C SER A 243 -20.99 1.33 0.91
N TYR A 244 -21.66 0.17 0.93
CA TYR A 244 -23.09 0.03 0.61
C TYR A 244 -23.94 -0.40 1.82
N VAL A 245 -23.37 -0.39 3.03
CA VAL A 245 -24.05 -0.87 4.24
C VAL A 245 -25.32 -0.07 4.52
N THR A 246 -25.27 1.25 4.34
CA THR A 246 -26.41 2.15 4.58
C THR A 246 -27.52 1.90 3.57
N GLU A 247 -27.17 1.68 2.31
CA GLU A 247 -28.06 1.36 1.21
C GLU A 247 -28.77 0.03 1.47
N VAL A 248 -28.03 -1.00 1.90
CA VAL A 248 -28.60 -2.29 2.28
C VAL A 248 -29.56 -2.16 3.47
N TRP A 249 -29.22 -1.39 4.50
CA TRP A 249 -30.15 -1.11 5.62
C TRP A 249 -31.44 -0.41 5.15
N LYS A 250 -31.34 0.56 4.24
CA LYS A 250 -32.51 1.24 3.67
C LYS A 250 -33.40 0.25 2.93
N LEU A 251 -32.82 -0.65 2.14
CA LEU A 251 -33.57 -1.67 1.39
C LEU A 251 -34.25 -2.67 2.32
N LEU A 252 -33.54 -3.17 3.35
CA LEU A 252 -34.11 -4.04 4.38
C LEU A 252 -35.30 -3.39 5.10
N ASN A 253 -35.16 -2.12 5.49
CA ASN A 253 -36.23 -1.38 6.18
C ASN A 253 -37.40 -0.99 5.28
N SER A 254 -37.22 -1.01 3.95
CA SER A 254 -38.30 -0.75 2.99
C SER A 254 -39.26 -1.93 2.80
N GLY A 255 -38.94 -3.10 3.38
CA GLY A 255 -39.70 -4.34 3.22
C GLY A 255 -39.36 -5.11 1.93
N MET A 256 -38.24 -4.77 1.27
CA MET A 256 -37.80 -5.51 0.09
C MET A 256 -37.29 -6.90 0.48
N HIS A 257 -37.70 -7.90 -0.30
CA HIS A 257 -37.26 -9.28 -0.15
C HIS A 257 -35.82 -9.45 -0.65
N LEU A 258 -34.85 -9.34 0.26
CA LEU A 258 -33.43 -9.47 -0.07
C LEU A 258 -32.90 -10.89 0.17
N THR A 259 -32.06 -11.36 -0.74
CA THR A 259 -31.32 -12.62 -0.62
C THR A 259 -29.83 -12.33 -0.39
N ALA A 260 -29.24 -12.95 0.63
CA ALA A 260 -27.82 -12.85 0.93
C ALA A 260 -27.04 -13.96 0.20
N TYR A 261 -26.12 -13.59 -0.69
CA TYR A 261 -25.14 -14.51 -1.27
C TYR A 261 -23.83 -14.37 -0.49
N VAL A 262 -23.34 -15.45 0.10
CA VAL A 262 -22.15 -15.45 0.96
C VAL A 262 -21.08 -16.32 0.32
N GLU A 263 -19.89 -15.76 0.09
CA GLU A 263 -18.72 -16.53 -0.34
C GLU A 263 -18.14 -17.37 0.82
N PRO A 264 -17.62 -18.59 0.57
CA PRO A 264 -17.03 -19.43 1.61
C PRO A 264 -15.91 -18.75 2.42
N GLU A 265 -15.07 -17.96 1.75
CA GLU A 265 -13.94 -17.24 2.36
C GLU A 265 -14.39 -16.15 3.35
N VAL A 266 -15.63 -15.64 3.22
CA VAL A 266 -16.24 -14.74 4.19
C VAL A 266 -16.50 -15.48 5.51
N LEU A 267 -17.01 -16.71 5.44
CA LEU A 267 -17.24 -17.53 6.64
C LEU A 267 -15.94 -17.85 7.36
N MET A 268 -14.90 -18.22 6.60
CA MET A 268 -13.59 -18.53 7.15
C MET A 268 -12.97 -17.32 7.85
N ALA A 269 -12.95 -16.16 7.18
CA ALA A 269 -12.38 -14.95 7.75
C ALA A 269 -13.17 -14.42 8.95
N LEU A 270 -14.50 -14.51 8.93
CA LEU A 270 -15.32 -14.19 10.10
C LEU A 270 -15.04 -15.15 11.27
N SER A 271 -14.89 -16.44 10.98
CA SER A 271 -14.60 -17.44 12.03
C SER A 271 -13.26 -17.19 12.70
N GLU A 272 -12.26 -16.82 11.92
CA GLU A 272 -10.94 -16.44 12.43
C GLU A 272 -11.01 -15.15 13.25
N ALA A 273 -11.61 -14.10 12.70
CA ALA A 273 -11.71 -12.79 13.36
C ALA A 273 -12.48 -12.85 14.70
N LEU A 274 -13.52 -13.69 14.77
CA LEU A 274 -14.35 -13.84 15.96
C LEU A 274 -13.93 -15.02 16.86
N LYS A 275 -12.94 -15.81 16.44
CA LYS A 275 -12.54 -17.06 17.10
C LYS A 275 -13.73 -17.97 17.43
N LEU A 276 -14.66 -18.06 16.48
CA LEU A 276 -15.96 -18.70 16.65
C LEU A 276 -16.32 -19.45 15.36
N ASP A 277 -16.87 -20.66 15.46
CA ASP A 277 -17.53 -21.26 14.31
C ASP A 277 -18.80 -20.48 13.97
N VAL A 278 -18.75 -19.66 12.91
CA VAL A 278 -19.87 -18.82 12.47
C VAL A 278 -20.82 -19.57 11.52
N ASN A 279 -20.49 -20.80 11.12
CA ASN A 279 -21.31 -21.56 10.19
C ASN A 279 -22.72 -21.77 10.77
N GLY A 280 -23.73 -21.44 9.98
CA GLY A 280 -25.14 -21.42 10.35
C GLY A 280 -25.56 -20.35 11.37
N ARG A 281 -24.65 -19.86 12.24
CA ARG A 281 -24.92 -18.69 13.10
C ARG A 281 -25.06 -17.42 12.26
N LEU A 282 -24.22 -17.28 11.23
CA LEU A 282 -24.33 -16.18 10.28
C LEU A 282 -25.68 -16.20 9.55
N VAL A 283 -26.17 -17.38 9.19
CA VAL A 283 -27.50 -17.52 8.55
C VAL A 283 -28.59 -16.99 9.48
N THR A 284 -28.57 -17.41 10.75
CA THR A 284 -29.50 -16.92 11.78
C THR A 284 -29.40 -15.40 11.95
N ALA A 285 -28.19 -14.85 11.98
CA ALA A 285 -27.96 -13.42 12.13
C ALA A 285 -28.54 -12.63 10.94
N LEU A 286 -28.25 -13.05 9.71
CA LEU A 286 -28.75 -12.40 8.51
C LEU A 286 -30.29 -12.49 8.41
N LYS A 287 -30.89 -13.63 8.77
CA LYS A 287 -32.35 -13.75 8.85
C LYS A 287 -32.96 -12.84 9.90
N LYS A 288 -32.32 -12.68 11.07
CA LYS A 288 -32.75 -11.72 12.10
C LYS A 288 -32.64 -10.25 11.66
N ILE A 289 -31.67 -9.94 10.81
CA ILE A 289 -31.49 -8.60 10.21
C ILE A 289 -32.57 -8.30 9.17
N GLY A 290 -33.18 -9.32 8.55
CA GLY A 290 -34.29 -9.19 7.62
C GLY A 290 -34.06 -9.80 6.23
N PHE A 291 -32.95 -10.52 6.01
CA PHE A 291 -32.76 -11.28 4.77
C PHE A 291 -33.72 -12.47 4.73
N GLU A 292 -34.41 -12.67 3.61
CA GLU A 292 -35.35 -13.78 3.43
C GLU A 292 -34.62 -15.11 3.26
N LYS A 293 -33.57 -15.08 2.42
CA LYS A 293 -32.77 -16.26 2.07
C LYS A 293 -31.29 -15.97 2.24
N VAL A 294 -30.54 -17.00 2.63
CA VAL A 294 -29.09 -16.97 2.73
C VAL A 294 -28.52 -18.15 1.94
N VAL A 295 -27.77 -17.84 0.89
CA VAL A 295 -27.18 -18.79 -0.05
C VAL A 295 -25.67 -18.79 0.11
N LEU A 296 -25.09 -19.97 0.34
CA LEU A 296 -23.64 -20.15 0.26
C LEU A 296 -23.27 -20.34 -1.22
N TRP A 297 -22.49 -19.43 -1.79
CA TRP A 297 -22.20 -19.43 -3.23
C TRP A 297 -20.73 -19.19 -3.51
N LYS A 298 -20.15 -20.04 -4.36
CA LYS A 298 -18.79 -19.87 -4.87
C LYS A 298 -18.85 -19.37 -6.32
N PRO A 299 -18.44 -18.14 -6.65
CA PRO A 299 -18.62 -17.56 -7.99
C PRO A 299 -18.03 -18.40 -9.12
N GLN A 300 -16.96 -19.16 -8.86
CA GLN A 300 -16.31 -20.03 -9.84
C GLN A 300 -17.24 -21.11 -10.40
N THR A 301 -18.38 -21.40 -9.75
CA THR A 301 -19.39 -22.35 -10.29
C THR A 301 -20.06 -21.86 -11.56
N GLU A 302 -20.03 -20.55 -11.86
CA GLU A 302 -20.65 -19.96 -13.05
C GLU A 302 -19.80 -20.12 -14.32
N PHE A 303 -18.54 -20.55 -14.20
CA PHE A 303 -17.69 -20.73 -15.38
C PHE A 303 -18.05 -22.01 -16.14
N ASN A 304 -18.46 -21.84 -17.41
CA ASN A 304 -18.67 -22.97 -18.31
C ASN A 304 -17.41 -23.84 -18.48
N THR A 305 -17.62 -25.14 -18.65
CA THR A 305 -16.56 -26.13 -18.84
C THR A 305 -16.16 -26.22 -20.31
N SER A 306 -14.87 -25.97 -20.59
CA SER A 306 -14.20 -26.23 -21.87
C SER A 306 -12.83 -26.83 -21.59
N ASP A 307 -12.37 -27.75 -22.45
CA ASP A 307 -11.04 -28.36 -22.38
C ASP A 307 -9.94 -27.44 -22.93
N GLN A 308 -10.32 -26.29 -23.50
CA GLN A 308 -9.39 -25.29 -24.02
C GLN A 308 -8.74 -24.49 -22.88
N LEU A 309 -7.53 -23.96 -23.16
CA LEU A 309 -6.84 -23.06 -22.25
C LEU A 309 -7.75 -21.89 -21.88
N THR A 310 -8.06 -21.76 -20.59
CA THR A 310 -8.94 -20.71 -20.09
C THR A 310 -8.33 -20.05 -18.85
N ILE A 311 -8.19 -18.73 -18.88
CA ILE A 311 -7.83 -17.89 -17.74
C ILE A 311 -9.12 -17.55 -16.99
N LEU A 312 -9.18 -17.95 -15.73
CA LEU A 312 -10.32 -17.77 -14.84
C LEU A 312 -9.97 -16.72 -13.78
N PRO A 313 -10.39 -15.46 -13.97
CA PRO A 313 -10.17 -14.43 -12.96
C PRO A 313 -11.03 -14.70 -11.73
N SER A 314 -10.41 -14.79 -10.55
CA SER A 314 -11.15 -14.97 -9.29
C SER A 314 -11.99 -13.75 -8.92
N SER A 315 -11.63 -12.56 -9.41
CA SER A 315 -12.41 -11.33 -9.31
C SER A 315 -12.10 -10.37 -10.46
N GLU A 316 -12.72 -9.20 -10.42
CA GLU A 316 -12.53 -8.10 -11.37
C GLU A 316 -11.09 -7.57 -11.29
N ALA A 317 -10.39 -7.74 -10.17
CA ALA A 317 -9.00 -7.33 -10.04
C ALA A 317 -8.10 -8.09 -11.02
N GLU A 318 -8.21 -9.41 -11.05
CA GLU A 318 -7.51 -10.27 -12.01
C GLU A 318 -7.91 -9.96 -13.45
N ALA A 319 -9.21 -9.75 -13.68
CA ALA A 319 -9.71 -9.47 -15.03
C ALA A 319 -9.14 -8.14 -15.57
N ILE A 320 -9.17 -7.08 -14.77
CA ILE A 320 -8.59 -5.77 -15.12
C ILE A 320 -7.08 -5.88 -15.26
N PHE A 321 -6.41 -6.68 -14.42
CA PHE A 321 -4.97 -6.92 -14.54
C PHE A 321 -4.62 -7.54 -15.90
N VAL A 322 -5.29 -8.61 -16.30
CA VAL A 322 -5.07 -9.24 -17.61
C VAL A 322 -5.40 -8.25 -18.74
N GLN A 323 -6.54 -7.56 -18.68
CA GLN A 323 -6.93 -6.58 -19.71
C GLN A 323 -5.90 -5.45 -19.90
N ARG A 324 -5.31 -4.95 -18.80
CA ARG A 324 -4.36 -3.83 -18.86
C ARG A 324 -2.95 -4.24 -19.25
N PHE A 325 -2.46 -5.35 -18.69
CA PHE A 325 -1.04 -5.72 -18.80
C PHE A 325 -0.78 -6.90 -19.76
N TYR A 326 -1.82 -7.66 -20.10
CA TYR A 326 -1.79 -8.81 -21.00
C TYR A 326 -2.97 -8.77 -22.00
N PRO A 327 -3.16 -7.65 -22.75
CA PRO A 327 -4.31 -7.48 -23.63
C PRO A 327 -4.41 -8.56 -24.72
N ASP A 328 -3.28 -9.10 -25.15
CA ASP A 328 -3.15 -10.22 -26.08
C ASP A 328 -3.74 -11.54 -25.54
N LEU A 329 -3.83 -11.69 -24.22
CA LEU A 329 -4.36 -12.89 -23.56
C LEU A 329 -5.85 -12.79 -23.20
N VAL A 330 -6.50 -11.66 -23.46
CA VAL A 330 -7.91 -11.44 -23.12
C VAL A 330 -8.83 -12.46 -23.78
N ASN A 331 -8.49 -12.94 -24.98
CA ASN A 331 -9.27 -13.95 -25.70
C ASN A 331 -9.30 -15.33 -24.98
N TYR A 332 -8.32 -15.60 -24.12
CA TYR A 332 -8.30 -16.80 -23.29
C TYR A 332 -9.04 -16.60 -21.96
N MET A 333 -9.46 -15.37 -21.63
CA MET A 333 -10.01 -15.03 -20.33
C MET A 333 -11.53 -15.14 -20.32
N ALA A 334 -12.06 -15.88 -19.36
CA ALA A 334 -13.49 -15.87 -19.07
C ALA A 334 -13.88 -14.59 -18.30
N PRO A 335 -15.03 -13.96 -18.59
CA PRO A 335 -15.48 -12.81 -17.84
C PRO A 335 -15.81 -13.20 -16.39
N PRO A 336 -15.46 -12.36 -15.39
CA PRO A 336 -15.80 -12.65 -14.00
C PRO A 336 -17.34 -12.68 -13.82
N PRO A 337 -17.88 -13.56 -12.97
CA PRO A 337 -19.32 -13.65 -12.70
C PRO A 337 -19.89 -12.32 -12.19
N ARG A 338 -21.11 -11.98 -12.62
CA ARG A 338 -21.82 -10.76 -12.21
C ARG A 338 -23.24 -11.06 -11.77
N ILE A 339 -23.69 -10.39 -10.71
CA ILE A 339 -25.08 -10.42 -10.26
C ILE A 339 -25.73 -9.10 -10.63
N LYS A 340 -26.75 -9.16 -11.50
CA LYS A 340 -27.54 -7.98 -11.93
C LYS A 340 -28.85 -7.82 -11.17
N ASP A 341 -29.23 -8.80 -10.36
CA ASP A 341 -30.45 -8.77 -9.58
C ASP A 341 -30.26 -7.86 -8.35
N ASN A 342 -31.02 -6.77 -8.31
CA ASN A 342 -30.96 -5.79 -7.22
C ASN A 342 -31.61 -6.29 -5.91
N SER A 343 -32.23 -7.47 -5.90
CA SER A 343 -32.70 -8.15 -4.68
C SER A 343 -31.59 -8.97 -4.00
N ILE A 344 -30.43 -9.14 -4.65
CA ILE A 344 -29.34 -9.94 -4.11
C ILE A 344 -28.26 -9.03 -3.53
N VAL A 345 -27.91 -9.28 -2.27
CA VAL A 345 -26.74 -8.68 -1.61
C VAL A 345 -25.63 -9.71 -1.57
N TRP A 346 -24.49 -9.38 -2.17
CA TRP A 346 -23.34 -10.27 -2.27
C TRP A 346 -22.28 -9.89 -1.23
N PHE A 347 -22.03 -10.81 -0.30
CA PHE A 347 -20.94 -10.74 0.66
C PHE A 347 -19.68 -11.41 0.11
N SER A 348 -18.61 -10.62 -0.05
CA SER A 348 -17.36 -11.06 -0.70
C SER A 348 -16.11 -10.63 0.09
N PRO A 349 -15.00 -11.38 0.07
CA PRO A 349 -13.74 -10.94 0.65
C PRO A 349 -12.99 -9.91 -0.22
N CYS A 350 -13.47 -9.63 -1.44
CA CYS A 350 -12.77 -8.81 -2.41
C CYS A 350 -13.44 -7.44 -2.60
N VAL A 351 -12.64 -6.36 -2.61
CA VAL A 351 -13.13 -5.01 -2.91
C VAL A 351 -13.47 -4.84 -4.38
N ALA A 352 -12.71 -5.46 -5.29
CA ALA A 352 -12.92 -5.33 -6.73
C ALA A 352 -14.29 -5.85 -7.19
N ARG A 353 -14.92 -6.74 -6.41
CA ARG A 353 -16.29 -7.25 -6.65
C ARG A 353 -17.34 -6.15 -6.71
N LYS A 354 -17.11 -5.03 -6.03
CA LYS A 354 -17.96 -3.82 -6.15
C LYS A 354 -18.00 -3.23 -7.55
N LEU A 355 -17.05 -3.57 -8.45
CA LEU A 355 -17.07 -3.13 -9.84
C LEU A 355 -18.09 -3.90 -10.70
N SER A 356 -18.58 -5.05 -10.23
CA SER A 356 -19.46 -5.95 -11.00
C SER A 356 -20.94 -5.87 -10.64
N GLY A 357 -21.31 -5.19 -9.56
CA GLY A 357 -22.70 -5.13 -9.10
C GLY A 357 -22.95 -4.05 -8.05
N ASN A 358 -24.23 -3.70 -7.87
CA ASN A 358 -24.64 -2.54 -7.08
C ASN A 358 -24.69 -2.81 -5.57
N LEU A 359 -24.84 -4.07 -5.13
CA LEU A 359 -25.02 -4.44 -3.72
C LEU A 359 -23.98 -5.47 -3.26
N VAL A 360 -22.70 -5.10 -3.39
CA VAL A 360 -21.59 -5.93 -2.88
C VAL A 360 -21.07 -5.36 -1.57
N LEU A 361 -21.11 -6.16 -0.50
CA LEU A 361 -20.53 -5.84 0.79
C LEU A 361 -19.29 -6.70 1.04
N THR A 362 -18.21 -6.07 1.51
CA THR A 362 -17.01 -6.81 1.91
C THR A 362 -17.23 -7.60 3.21
N THR A 363 -16.36 -8.53 3.56
CA THR A 363 -16.34 -9.15 4.91
C THR A 363 -16.29 -8.09 6.01
N ARG A 364 -15.49 -7.04 5.83
CA ARG A 364 -15.40 -5.90 6.78
C ARG A 364 -16.73 -5.15 6.90
N GLU A 365 -17.46 -4.97 5.80
CA GLU A 365 -18.79 -4.38 5.81
C GLU A 365 -19.84 -5.28 6.43
N LEU A 366 -19.75 -6.59 6.24
CA LEU A 366 -20.64 -7.55 6.90
C LEU A 366 -20.50 -7.48 8.43
N ILE A 367 -19.27 -7.36 8.95
CA ILE A 367 -19.07 -7.13 10.40
C ILE A 367 -19.79 -5.85 10.85
N ARG A 368 -19.70 -4.76 10.08
CA ARG A 368 -20.40 -3.51 10.37
C ARG A 368 -21.92 -3.65 10.28
N LEU A 369 -22.42 -4.44 9.31
CA LEU A 369 -23.84 -4.74 9.13
C LEU A 369 -24.40 -5.54 10.31
N LEU A 370 -23.64 -6.52 10.82
CA LEU A 370 -23.98 -7.30 12.01
C LEU A 370 -23.99 -6.44 13.29
N GLY A 371 -23.31 -5.28 13.27
CA GLY A 371 -23.33 -4.30 14.36
C GLY A 371 -22.78 -4.88 15.65
N THR A 372 -23.57 -4.82 16.72
CA THR A 372 -23.21 -5.33 18.06
C THR A 372 -23.78 -6.72 18.35
N MET A 373 -24.27 -7.43 17.33
CA MET A 373 -24.89 -8.75 17.51
C MET A 373 -23.84 -9.78 17.96
N ASP A 374 -24.10 -10.42 19.10
CA ASP A 374 -23.27 -11.54 19.56
C ASP A 374 -23.67 -12.84 18.86
N LEU A 375 -22.88 -13.22 17.86
CA LEU A 375 -23.06 -14.45 17.09
C LEU A 375 -22.97 -15.71 17.96
N SER A 376 -22.23 -15.69 19.08
CA SER A 376 -22.00 -16.88 19.92
C SER A 376 -23.29 -17.40 20.56
N LEU A 377 -24.22 -16.48 20.85
CA LEU A 377 -25.52 -16.73 21.47
C LEU A 377 -26.59 -17.19 20.47
N LEU A 378 -26.30 -17.14 19.17
CA LEU A 378 -27.25 -17.55 18.14
C LEU A 378 -27.21 -19.06 17.93
N THR A 379 -28.40 -19.63 17.72
CA THR A 379 -28.56 -20.99 17.22
C THR A 379 -28.06 -21.09 15.78
N LYS A 380 -27.63 -22.28 15.36
CA LYS A 380 -27.23 -22.53 13.97
C LYS A 380 -28.46 -22.81 13.11
N THR A 381 -28.55 -22.14 11.96
CA THR A 381 -29.54 -22.43 10.92
C THR A 381 -28.82 -22.86 9.65
N GLN A 382 -29.37 -23.82 8.90
CA GLN A 382 -28.78 -24.24 7.63
C GLN A 382 -28.96 -23.15 6.56
N PHE A 383 -28.02 -23.08 5.62
CA PHE A 383 -28.19 -22.26 4.42
C PHE A 383 -29.43 -22.70 3.65
N ASP A 384 -30.15 -21.74 3.07
CA ASP A 384 -31.33 -22.02 2.25
C ASP A 384 -30.94 -22.72 0.95
N GLU A 385 -29.73 -22.44 0.43
CA GLU A 385 -29.15 -23.10 -0.73
C GLU A 385 -27.61 -23.10 -0.65
N ILE A 386 -26.97 -24.14 -1.19
CA ILE A 386 -25.51 -24.26 -1.30
C ILE A 386 -25.14 -24.47 -2.76
N LYS A 387 -24.51 -23.46 -3.36
CA LYS A 387 -24.00 -23.44 -4.74
C LYS A 387 -22.48 -23.46 -4.73
N MET A 388 -21.92 -24.64 -4.49
CA MET A 388 -20.49 -24.89 -4.53
C MET A 388 -20.22 -26.09 -5.45
N ASN A 389 -19.36 -25.95 -6.45
CA ASN A 389 -18.85 -27.12 -7.16
C ASN A 389 -17.77 -27.78 -6.31
N VAL A 390 -17.87 -29.09 -6.17
CA VAL A 390 -16.75 -29.93 -5.74
C VAL A 390 -15.62 -29.66 -6.74
N ALA A 391 -14.46 -29.23 -6.25
CA ALA A 391 -13.32 -28.80 -7.05
C ALA A 391 -13.16 -29.65 -8.32
N ASN A 392 -13.33 -29.03 -9.50
CA ASN A 392 -12.99 -29.68 -10.74
C ASN A 392 -11.50 -29.99 -10.67
N LYS A 393 -11.13 -31.29 -10.69
CA LYS A 393 -9.75 -31.81 -10.55
C LYS A 393 -8.75 -31.27 -11.58
N HIS A 394 -9.14 -30.32 -12.44
CA HIS A 394 -8.37 -29.81 -13.58
C HIS A 394 -8.13 -28.29 -13.52
N GLU A 395 -8.49 -27.65 -12.39
CA GLU A 395 -8.17 -26.24 -12.15
C GLU A 395 -6.81 -26.11 -11.45
N VAL A 396 -5.97 -25.22 -11.99
CA VAL A 396 -4.68 -24.87 -11.41
C VAL A 396 -4.81 -23.48 -10.80
N GLU A 397 -4.71 -23.39 -9.48
CA GLU A 397 -4.72 -22.13 -8.77
C GLU A 397 -3.35 -21.46 -8.81
N VAL A 398 -3.31 -20.21 -9.26
CA VAL A 398 -2.10 -19.40 -9.37
C VAL A 398 -2.26 -18.19 -8.47
N VAL A 399 -1.53 -18.22 -7.36
CA VAL A 399 -1.68 -17.24 -6.28
C VAL A 399 -0.48 -16.31 -6.23
N GLY A 400 -0.76 -15.01 -6.23
CA GLY A 400 0.24 -13.96 -6.11
C GLY A 400 0.91 -13.56 -7.42
N MET A 401 1.38 -12.32 -7.45
CA MET A 401 1.81 -11.64 -8.68
C MET A 401 3.01 -12.26 -9.38
N ARG A 402 3.94 -12.87 -8.63
CA ARG A 402 5.11 -13.55 -9.21
C ARG A 402 4.68 -14.74 -10.07
N GLU A 403 3.87 -15.62 -9.51
CA GLU A 403 3.40 -16.82 -10.22
C GLU A 403 2.39 -16.47 -11.31
N ILE A 404 1.56 -15.45 -11.11
CA ILE A 404 0.65 -14.94 -12.16
C ILE A 404 1.46 -14.47 -13.37
N ARG A 405 2.43 -13.56 -13.21
CA ARG A 405 3.24 -13.06 -14.32
C ARG A 405 3.94 -14.20 -15.05
N LYS A 406 4.59 -15.10 -14.30
CA LYS A 406 5.25 -16.29 -14.86
C LYS A 406 4.29 -17.17 -15.67
N THR A 407 3.08 -17.38 -15.17
CA THR A 407 2.07 -18.22 -15.84
C THR A 407 1.54 -17.55 -17.10
N LEU A 408 1.24 -16.25 -17.05
CA LEU A 408 0.78 -15.49 -18.20
C LEU A 408 1.86 -15.39 -19.29
N GLU A 409 3.14 -15.20 -18.95
CA GLU A 409 4.22 -15.27 -19.94
C GLU A 409 4.35 -16.67 -20.56
N ASN A 410 4.22 -17.74 -19.77
CA ASN A 410 4.21 -19.11 -20.31
C ASN A 410 3.05 -19.36 -21.29
N ILE A 411 1.88 -18.75 -21.05
CA ILE A 411 0.76 -18.79 -21.99
C ILE A 411 1.11 -18.01 -23.26
N ARG A 412 1.59 -16.76 -23.11
CA ARG A 412 1.98 -15.89 -24.22
C ARG A 412 3.05 -16.51 -25.12
N GLU A 413 4.04 -17.17 -24.54
CA GLU A 413 5.11 -17.89 -25.24
C GLU A 413 4.66 -19.25 -25.82
N GLY A 414 3.41 -19.65 -25.60
CA GLY A 414 2.87 -20.93 -26.06
C GLY A 414 3.43 -22.16 -25.35
N LYS A 415 4.12 -21.98 -24.21
CA LYS A 415 4.61 -23.08 -23.35
C LYS A 415 3.47 -23.77 -22.61
N LEU A 416 2.41 -23.03 -22.28
CA LEU A 416 1.17 -23.56 -21.69
C LEU A 416 0.03 -23.46 -22.71
N LYS A 417 -0.50 -24.61 -23.16
CA LYS A 417 -1.46 -24.70 -24.28
C LYS A 417 -2.85 -25.21 -23.91
N ALA A 418 -3.03 -25.70 -22.69
CA ALA A 418 -4.28 -26.25 -22.19
C ALA A 418 -4.38 -26.06 -20.67
N GLY A 419 -5.59 -26.18 -20.13
CA GLY A 419 -5.87 -26.13 -18.70
C GLY A 419 -6.70 -24.92 -18.27
N ARG A 420 -7.20 -24.99 -17.03
CA ARG A 420 -8.02 -23.95 -16.40
C ARG A 420 -7.20 -23.27 -15.32
N ILE A 421 -6.85 -22.02 -15.56
CA ILE A 421 -5.90 -21.28 -14.72
C ILE A 421 -6.65 -20.26 -13.90
N VAL A 422 -6.83 -20.52 -12.60
CA VAL A 422 -7.52 -19.61 -11.70
C VAL A 422 -6.51 -18.63 -11.11
N LEU A 423 -6.68 -17.34 -11.39
CA LEU A 423 -5.77 -16.31 -10.92
C LEU A 423 -6.24 -15.72 -9.59
N TYR A 424 -5.30 -15.43 -8.69
CA TYR A 424 -5.53 -14.68 -7.46
C TYR A 424 -4.43 -13.64 -7.25
N VAL A 425 -4.68 -12.36 -7.50
CA VAL A 425 -3.66 -11.29 -7.41
C VAL A 425 -3.22 -11.01 -5.98
N CYS A 426 -4.10 -11.23 -4.99
CA CYS A 426 -3.79 -10.96 -3.59
C CYS A 426 -2.81 -12.01 -3.04
N PRO A 427 -1.78 -11.60 -2.27
CA PRO A 427 -0.88 -12.56 -1.62
C PRO A 427 -1.68 -13.50 -0.72
N GLY A 428 -1.55 -14.82 -0.90
CA GLY A 428 -2.32 -15.80 -0.10
C GLY A 428 -3.80 -15.92 -0.47
N GLY A 429 -4.21 -15.42 -1.65
CA GLY A 429 -5.55 -15.63 -2.20
C GLY A 429 -6.65 -14.77 -1.58
N CYS A 430 -7.90 -15.19 -1.76
CA CYS A 430 -9.08 -14.46 -1.30
C CYS A 430 -9.17 -14.33 0.24
N LEU A 431 -8.57 -15.24 1.01
CA LEU A 431 -8.49 -15.15 2.47
C LEU A 431 -7.70 -13.93 2.96
N HIS A 432 -6.84 -13.37 2.11
CA HIS A 432 -6.09 -12.15 2.37
C HIS A 432 -6.51 -11.01 1.44
N GLY A 433 -7.72 -11.09 0.86
CA GLY A 433 -8.26 -10.07 -0.03
C GLY A 433 -8.50 -8.72 0.67
N GLY A 434 -8.52 -7.61 -0.08
CA GLY A 434 -8.63 -6.27 0.49
C GLY A 434 -9.94 -5.98 1.26
N GLY A 435 -10.97 -6.82 1.10
CA GLY A 435 -12.25 -6.72 1.80
C GLY A 435 -12.28 -7.46 3.15
N GLN A 436 -11.21 -8.16 3.50
CA GLN A 436 -11.10 -8.93 4.73
C GLN A 436 -10.97 -8.04 5.96
N PRO A 437 -11.29 -8.53 7.18
CA PRO A 437 -11.10 -7.78 8.42
C PRO A 437 -9.68 -7.23 8.56
N LEU A 438 -9.51 -6.09 9.25
CA LEU A 438 -8.16 -5.57 9.52
C LEU A 438 -7.49 -6.54 10.50
N GLN A 439 -6.31 -7.04 10.14
CA GLN A 439 -5.50 -7.84 11.06
C GLN A 439 -4.89 -6.89 12.10
N SER A 440 -5.11 -7.20 13.39
CA SER A 440 -4.65 -6.43 14.55
C SER A 440 -3.17 -6.61 14.83
#